data_AF-A0A945E842-F1
#
_entry.id   AF-A0A945E842-F1
#
_cell.length_a   1.000
_cell.length_b   1.000
_cell.length_c   1.000
_cell.angle_alpha   90.00
_cell.angle_beta   90.00
_cell.angle_gamma   90.00
#
_symmetry.space_group_name_H-M   'P 1'
#
loop_
_entity.id
_entity.type
_entity.pdbx_description
1 polymer ?
#
loop_
_entity_poly.entity_id
_entity_poly.type
_entity_poly.pdbx_seq_one_letter_code
_entity_poly.pdbx_strand_id
1 'polypeptide(L)' 'MRKITTFLLLFIAFSCSTNNEIRGISLKAPLSENIDNFLKFTSKVLAPDGVNTIIFNIGWNYEFKSFPELTGPDALS' A
#
# COMPACT_ATOMS: atom_id res chain seq x y z
N MET A 1 -7.95 -6.90 -45.86
CA MET A 1 -7.91 -5.80 -44.85
C MET A 1 -8.80 -6.10 -43.64
N ARG A 2 -10.10 -6.44 -43.80
CA ARG A 2 -11.02 -6.72 -42.68
C ARG A 2 -10.51 -7.75 -41.65
N LYS A 3 -9.89 -8.86 -42.09
CA LYS A 3 -9.33 -9.89 -41.19
C LYS A 3 -8.16 -9.40 -40.33
N ILE A 4 -7.33 -8.49 -40.86
CA ILE A 4 -6.19 -7.90 -40.14
C ILE A 4 -6.71 -6.93 -39.08
N THR A 5 -7.71 -6.13 -39.43
CA THR A 5 -8.38 -5.23 -38.48
C THR A 5 -9.05 -5.99 -37.34
N THR A 6 -9.71 -7.11 -37.64
CA THR A 6 -10.31 -8.00 -36.62
C THR A 6 -9.25 -8.62 -35.71
N PHE A 7 -8.11 -9.04 -36.26
CA PHE A 7 -7.02 -9.62 -35.48
C PHE A 7 -6.37 -8.58 -34.54
N LEU A 8 -6.20 -7.35 -35.04
CA LEU A 8 -5.68 -6.23 -34.25
C LEU A 8 -6.62 -5.84 -33.11
N LEU A 9 -7.94 -5.82 -33.35
CA LEU A 9 -8.95 -5.56 -32.33
C LEU A 9 -8.97 -6.65 -31.24
N LEU A 10 -8.81 -7.92 -31.60
CA LEU A 10 -8.72 -9.02 -30.63
C LEU A 10 -7.46 -8.89 -29.74
N PHE A 11 -6.34 -8.48 -30.32
CA PHE A 11 -5.08 -8.31 -29.60
C PHE A 11 -5.14 -7.17 -28.57
N ILE A 12 -5.79 -6.06 -28.91
CA ILE A 12 -6.00 -4.93 -28.00
C ILE A 12 -6.92 -5.33 -26.84
N ALA A 13 -8.00 -6.08 -27.11
CA ALA A 13 -8.91 -6.55 -26.06
C ALA A 13 -8.21 -7.49 -25.05
N PHE A 14 -7.28 -8.34 -25.52
CA PHE A 14 -6.51 -9.25 -24.66
C PHE A 14 -5.48 -8.52 -23.78
N SER A 15 -4.99 -7.36 -24.22
CA SER A 15 -3.97 -6.58 -23.53
C SER A 15 -4.51 -5.77 -22.35
N CYS A 16 -5.83 -5.63 -22.23
CA CYS A 16 -6.50 -4.82 -21.21
C CYS A 16 -7.02 -5.70 -20.06
N SER A 17 -6.11 -6.38 -19.35
CA SER A 17 -6.43 -7.02 -18.08
C SER A 17 -5.68 -6.30 -16.97
N THR A 18 -6.26 -5.24 -16.42
CA THR A 18 -5.72 -4.59 -15.21
C THR A 18 -6.19 -5.39 -14.01
N ASN A 19 -5.29 -6.20 -13.43
CA ASN A 19 -5.60 -6.96 -12.23
C ASN A 19 -5.51 -6.00 -11.01
N ASN A 20 -6.63 -5.35 -10.70
CA ASN A 20 -6.76 -4.41 -9.57
C ASN A 20 -7.05 -5.12 -8.25
N GLU A 21 -6.46 -6.31 -8.04
CA GLU A 21 -6.63 -7.05 -6.80
C GLU A 21 -5.96 -6.28 -5.65
N ILE A 22 -6.67 -6.15 -4.53
CA ILE A 22 -6.11 -5.60 -3.30
C ILE A 22 -5.17 -6.65 -2.71
N ARG A 23 -3.88 -6.35 -2.73
CA ARG A 23 -2.84 -7.17 -2.08
C ARG A 23 -2.41 -6.44 -0.83
N GLY A 24 -3.15 -6.71 0.24
CA GLY A 24 -3.06 -6.00 1.52
C GLY A 24 -2.20 -6.71 2.56
N ILE A 25 -1.60 -5.93 3.46
CA ILE A 25 -0.98 -6.41 4.71
C ILE A 25 -1.46 -5.57 5.90
N SER A 26 -1.63 -6.20 7.06
CA SER A 26 -1.95 -5.52 8.33
C SER A 26 -0.75 -5.56 9.26
N LEU A 27 -0.30 -4.40 9.73
CA LEU A 27 0.90 -4.26 10.56
C LEU A 27 0.65 -3.25 11.69
N LYS A 28 1.44 -3.32 12.75
CA LYS A 28 1.50 -2.23 13.74
C LYS A 28 2.20 -1.01 13.10
N ALA A 29 1.75 0.19 13.43
CA ALA A 29 2.45 1.40 13.01
C ALA A 29 3.90 1.39 13.54
N PRO A 30 4.89 1.83 12.75
CA PRO A 30 6.27 1.89 13.21
C PRO A 30 6.40 2.91 14.37
N LEU A 31 7.36 2.70 15.26
CA LEU A 31 7.78 3.75 16.18
C LEU A 31 8.59 4.81 15.42
N SER A 32 8.67 6.03 15.95
CA SER A 32 9.42 7.13 15.34
C SER A 32 10.88 6.76 15.03
N GLU A 33 11.53 6.01 15.92
CA GLU A 33 12.90 5.49 15.73
C GLU A 33 13.05 4.48 14.58
N ASN A 34 11.95 3.86 14.14
CA ASN A 34 11.94 2.77 13.16
C ASN A 34 11.40 3.18 11.78
N ILE A 35 11.10 4.47 11.56
CA ILE A 35 10.56 4.98 10.29
C ILE A 35 11.47 4.62 9.12
N ASP A 36 12.78 4.82 9.24
CA ASP A 36 13.73 4.51 8.16
C ASP A 36 13.76 3.01 7.80
N ASN A 37 13.66 2.15 8.81
CA ASN A 37 13.60 0.71 8.60
C ASN A 37 12.27 0.31 7.94
N PHE A 38 11.18 0.93 8.35
CA PHE A 38 9.88 0.74 7.72
C PHE A 38 9.89 1.18 6.25
N LEU A 39 10.47 2.33 5.91
CA LEU A 39 10.60 2.80 4.52
C LEU A 39 11.49 1.89 3.67
N LYS A 40 12.55 1.32 4.25
CA LYS A 40 13.37 0.30 3.58
C LYS A 40 12.57 -0.98 3.36
N PHE A 41 11.77 -1.41 4.34
CA PHE A 41 10.93 -2.60 4.22
C PHE A 41 9.84 -2.44 3.16
N THR A 42 9.15 -1.30 3.11
CA THR A 42 8.13 -1.03 2.10
C THR A 42 8.72 -1.04 0.69
N SER A 43 9.85 -0.35 0.50
CA SER A 43 10.47 -0.20 -0.82
C SER A 43 11.20 -1.46 -1.30
N LYS A 44 11.86 -2.21 -0.42
CA LYS A 44 12.69 -3.37 -0.79
C LYS A 44 11.98 -4.72 -0.68
N VAL A 45 10.88 -4.79 0.06
CA VAL A 45 10.16 -6.05 0.29
C VAL A 45 8.73 -5.95 -0.22
N LEU A 46 7.92 -5.05 0.36
CA LEU A 46 6.49 -5.01 0.05
C LEU A 46 6.18 -4.60 -1.39
N ALA A 47 6.87 -3.58 -1.91
CA ALA A 47 6.66 -3.11 -3.28
C ALA A 47 7.08 -4.14 -4.34
N PRO A 48 8.26 -4.79 -4.26
CA PRO A 48 8.61 -5.91 -5.15
C PRO A 48 7.64 -7.09 -5.07
N ASP A 49 7.10 -7.37 -3.87
CA ASP A 49 6.08 -8.41 -3.70
C ASP A 49 4.71 -8.01 -4.24
N GLY A 50 4.52 -6.78 -4.71
CA GLY A 50 3.26 -6.27 -5.27
C GLY A 50 2.19 -6.00 -4.23
N VAL A 51 2.56 -5.80 -2.96
CA VAL A 51 1.66 -5.29 -1.91
C VAL A 51 1.31 -3.85 -2.24
N ASN A 52 0.01 -3.56 -2.32
CA ASN A 52 -0.50 -2.24 -2.73
C ASN A 52 -1.37 -1.57 -1.67
N THR A 53 -1.59 -2.23 -0.52
CA THR A 53 -2.40 -1.72 0.58
C THR A 53 -1.78 -2.09 1.92
N ILE A 54 -1.64 -1.12 2.81
CA ILE A 54 -1.18 -1.33 4.20
C ILE A 54 -2.28 -0.83 5.14
N ILE A 55 -2.72 -1.69 6.06
CA ILE A 55 -3.60 -1.31 7.16
C ILE A 55 -2.74 -1.17 8.41
N PHE A 56 -2.68 0.03 8.97
CA PHE A 56 -1.94 0.28 10.20
C PHE A 56 -2.81 0.16 11.43
N ASN A 57 -2.32 -0.61 12.39
CA ASN A 57 -2.82 -0.64 13.75
C ASN A 57 -2.04 0.39 14.56
N ILE A 58 -2.60 1.60 14.67
CA ILE A 58 -1.98 2.73 15.39
C ILE A 58 -2.23 2.68 16.90
N GLY A 59 -3.34 2.08 17.36
CA GLY A 59 -3.74 2.14 18.77
C GLY A 59 -3.78 3.57 19.29
N TRP A 60 -3.05 3.83 20.39
CA TRP A 60 -2.86 5.16 20.99
C TRP A 60 -1.53 5.83 20.61
N ASN A 61 -0.80 5.24 19.65
CA ASN A 61 0.52 5.73 19.22
C ASN A 61 0.40 6.78 18.11
N TYR A 62 -0.52 7.73 18.28
CA TYR A 62 -0.72 8.85 17.37
C TYR A 62 -1.06 10.12 18.17
N GLU A 63 -0.55 11.27 17.73
CA GLU A 63 -0.83 12.55 18.37
C GLU A 63 -2.22 13.07 17.98
N PHE A 64 -3.22 12.78 18.82
CA PHE A 64 -4.60 13.21 18.59
C PHE A 64 -4.77 14.69 18.94
N LYS A 65 -5.15 15.51 17.95
CA LYS A 65 -5.41 16.95 18.17
C LYS A 65 -6.63 17.22 19.06
N SER A 66 -7.67 16.41 18.95
CA SER A 66 -8.93 16.61 19.68
C SER A 66 -8.94 15.99 21.08
N PHE A 67 -8.16 14.93 21.29
CA PHE A 67 -8.08 14.20 22.57
C PHE A 67 -6.61 13.92 22.94
N PRO A 68 -5.81 14.97 23.24
CA PRO A 68 -4.39 14.83 23.52
C PRO A 68 -4.08 13.90 24.69
N GLU A 69 -4.99 13.78 25.66
CA GLU A 69 -4.88 12.91 26.84
C GLU A 69 -4.79 11.42 26.50
N LEU A 70 -5.15 11.03 25.28
CA LEU A 70 -5.09 9.66 24.79
C LEU A 70 -3.75 9.35 24.08
N THR A 71 -2.84 10.32 23.99
CA THR A 71 -1.55 10.18 23.31
C THR A 71 -0.59 9.36 24.17
N GLY A 72 -0.15 8.22 23.64
CA GLY A 72 0.89 7.40 24.28
C GLY A 72 2.26 8.07 24.26
N PRO A 73 3.21 7.64 25.13
CA PRO A 73 4.53 8.27 25.25
C PRO A 73 5.38 8.22 23.97
N ASP A 74 5.14 7.24 23.11
CA ASP A 74 5.89 7.02 21.85
C ASP A 74 5.01 7.23 20.61
N ALA A 75 4.05 8.16 20.71
CA ALA A 75 3.14 8.46 19.62
C ALA A 75 3.86 9.07 18.40
N LEU A 76 3.35 8.74 17.21
CA LEU A 76 3.76 9.40 15.97
C LEU A 76 3.03 10.75 15.84
N SER A 77 3.78 11.79 15.50
CA SER A 77 3.29 13.14 15.19
C SER A 77 2.82 13.31 13.74
#